data_AF-A0A950IAZ6-F1
#
_entry.id   AF-A0A950IAZ6-F1
#
_cell.length_a   1.000
_cell.length_b   1.000
_cell.length_c   1.000
_cell.angle_alpha   90.00
_cell.angle_beta   90.00
_cell.angle_gamma   90.00
#
_symmetry.space_group_name_H-M   'P 1'
#
loop_
_entity.id
_entity.type
_entity.pdbx_description
1 polymer ?
#
loop_
_entity_poly.entity_id
_entity_poly.type
_entity_poly.pdbx_seq_one_letter_code
_entity_poly.pdbx_strand_id
1 'polypeptide(L)'
;MNASKAKAQFHWDDPLLLDQQLTEEERMVKDAARAYCQDKLQPRILEAFRHEKTDPAIFREMGELGLLGPTIPEEYGGPGLNYVSYGLIAREVERVDSGYRSMMSVQSSLVMVPIYEFGTDAQKQKYLPRLAAGTAI
;
A
#
# COMPACT_ATOMS: atom_id res chain seq x y z
N MET A 1 -39.17 10.50 -29.03
CA MET A 1 -38.29 11.47 -28.33
C MET A 1 -36.89 10.89 -28.36
N ASN A 2 -35.99 11.47 -29.16
CA ASN A 2 -34.62 11.00 -29.32
C ASN A 2 -33.77 11.53 -28.17
N ALA A 3 -33.41 10.68 -27.22
CA ALA A 3 -32.36 11.01 -26.26
C ALA A 3 -31.03 11.09 -27.03
N SER A 4 -30.49 12.30 -27.12
CA SER A 4 -29.13 12.52 -27.62
C SER A 4 -28.16 11.68 -26.79
N LYS A 5 -27.47 10.71 -27.43
CA LYS A 5 -26.38 9.96 -26.77
C LYS A 5 -25.27 10.96 -26.45
N ALA A 6 -25.08 11.26 -25.17
CA ALA A 6 -23.93 12.03 -24.71
C ALA A 6 -22.65 11.36 -25.21
N LYS A 7 -21.72 12.15 -25.76
CA LYS A 7 -20.41 11.64 -26.17
C LYS A 7 -19.62 11.24 -24.93
N ALA A 8 -18.89 10.13 -25.00
CA ALA A 8 -17.97 9.74 -23.94
C ALA A 8 -16.93 10.85 -23.73
N GLN A 9 -16.67 11.19 -22.47
CA GLN A 9 -15.68 12.19 -22.10
C GLN A 9 -14.30 11.52 -22.03
N PHE A 10 -13.30 12.17 -22.62
CA PHE A 10 -11.91 11.71 -22.54
C PHE A 10 -11.25 12.23 -21.26
N HIS A 11 -10.58 11.33 -20.54
CA HIS A 11 -9.82 11.63 -19.33
C HIS A 11 -8.33 11.49 -19.65
N TRP A 12 -7.58 12.59 -19.69
CA TRP A 12 -6.18 12.56 -20.14
C TRP A 12 -5.23 11.89 -19.14
N ASP A 13 -5.59 11.92 -17.87
CA ASP A 13 -4.88 11.34 -16.73
C ASP A 13 -5.26 9.88 -16.46
N ASP A 14 -6.34 9.40 -17.09
CA ASP A 14 -6.74 8.00 -17.14
C ASP A 14 -7.37 7.62 -18.50
N PRO A 15 -6.60 7.62 -19.62
CA PRO A 15 -7.14 7.47 -20.97
C PRO A 15 -7.90 6.18 -21.24
N LEU A 16 -7.55 5.11 -20.51
CA LEU A 16 -8.15 3.78 -20.63
C LEU A 16 -9.06 3.45 -19.44
N LEU A 17 -9.38 4.44 -18.61
CA LEU A 17 -10.34 4.35 -17.52
C LEU A 17 -9.98 3.21 -16.55
N LEU A 18 -8.71 3.10 -16.16
CA LEU A 18 -8.23 2.16 -15.14
C LEU A 18 -9.14 2.20 -13.90
N ASP A 19 -9.57 3.39 -13.47
CA ASP A 19 -10.46 3.52 -12.32
C ASP A 19 -11.77 2.74 -12.48
N GLN A 20 -12.32 2.64 -13.70
CA GLN A 20 -13.52 1.86 -14.00
C GLN A 20 -13.26 0.35 -14.10
N GLN A 21 -11.99 -0.06 -14.23
CA GLN A 21 -11.58 -1.46 -14.26
C GLN A 21 -11.33 -2.05 -12.86
N LEU A 22 -11.18 -1.18 -11.86
CA LEU A 22 -10.97 -1.58 -10.47
C LEU A 22 -12.29 -1.99 -9.79
N THR A 23 -12.19 -2.86 -8.79
CA THR A 23 -13.31 -3.08 -7.86
C THR A 23 -13.51 -1.87 -6.94
N GLU A 24 -14.63 -1.81 -6.23
CA GLU A 24 -14.86 -0.76 -5.24
C GLU A 24 -13.85 -0.83 -4.10
N GLU A 25 -13.55 -2.04 -3.62
CA GLU A 25 -12.54 -2.28 -2.59
C GLU A 25 -11.14 -1.82 -3.05
N GLU A 26 -10.72 -2.15 -4.27
CA GLU A 26 -9.44 -1.70 -4.83
C GLU A 26 -9.36 -0.17 -4.94
N ARG A 27 -10.46 0.50 -5.32
CA ARG A 27 -10.53 1.96 -5.33
C ARG A 27 -10.40 2.53 -3.91
N MET A 28 -11.11 1.96 -2.94
CA MET A 28 -11.04 2.39 -1.54
C MET A 28 -9.60 2.25 -0.98
N VAL A 29 -8.94 1.14 -1.25
CA VAL A 29 -7.54 0.91 -0.84
C VAL A 29 -6.60 1.93 -1.49
N LYS A 30 -6.73 2.15 -2.79
CA LYS A 30 -5.96 3.16 -3.54
C LYS A 30 -6.15 4.55 -2.93
N ASP A 31 -7.38 4.95 -2.64
CA ASP A 31 -7.70 6.28 -2.12
C ASP A 31 -7.21 6.46 -0.67
N ALA A 32 -7.32 5.43 0.17
CA ALA A 32 -6.77 5.44 1.53
C ALA A 32 -5.24 5.55 1.52
N ALA A 33 -4.55 4.76 0.67
CA ALA A 33 -3.11 4.85 0.50
C ALA A 33 -2.69 6.24 0.02
N ARG A 34 -3.40 6.79 -0.97
CA ARG A 34 -3.16 8.15 -1.48
C ARG A 34 -3.30 9.20 -0.39
N ALA A 35 -4.37 9.16 0.41
CA ALA A 35 -4.60 10.13 1.48
C ALA A 35 -3.44 10.13 2.48
N TYR A 36 -3.03 8.96 2.98
CA TYR A 36 -1.86 8.85 3.86
C TYR A 36 -0.58 9.39 3.21
N CYS A 37 -0.33 9.04 1.95
CA CYS A 37 0.86 9.48 1.24
C CYS A 37 0.92 11.00 1.11
N GLN A 38 -0.19 11.65 0.75
CA GLN A 38 -0.23 13.10 0.59
C GLN A 38 -0.20 13.83 1.94
N ASP A 39 -0.85 13.30 2.98
CA ASP A 39 -0.97 13.99 4.26
C ASP A 39 0.26 13.77 5.17
N LYS A 40 0.91 12.60 5.09
CA LYS A 40 1.97 12.20 6.02
C LYS A 40 3.35 12.06 5.38
N LEU A 41 3.43 11.48 4.18
CA LEU A 41 4.73 11.24 3.53
C LEU A 41 5.22 12.45 2.73
N GLN A 42 4.34 13.08 1.95
CA GLN A 42 4.68 14.21 1.09
C GLN A 42 5.33 15.40 1.85
N PRO A 43 4.89 15.78 3.07
CA PRO A 43 5.55 16.86 3.81
C PRO A 43 6.95 16.50 4.32
N ARG A 44 7.27 15.21 4.46
CA ARG A 44 8.54 14.73 5.04
C ARG A 44 9.66 14.59 4.00
N ILE A 45 9.32 14.33 2.74
CA ILE A 45 10.28 13.81 1.76
C ILE A 45 11.45 14.75 1.45
N LEU A 46 11.22 16.07 1.35
CA LEU A 46 12.28 17.00 0.95
C LEU A 46 13.44 17.03 1.96
N GLU A 47 13.12 17.09 3.25
CA GLU A 47 14.13 17.07 4.31
C GLU A 47 14.72 15.68 4.51
N ALA A 48 13.88 14.63 4.45
CA ALA A 48 14.31 13.24 4.53
C ALA A 48 15.36 12.90 3.44
N PHE A 49 15.05 13.24 2.19
CA PHE A 49 15.95 13.01 1.06
C PHE A 49 17.22 13.85 1.16
N ARG A 50 17.10 15.16 1.42
CA ARG A 50 18.25 16.08 1.49
C ARG A 50 19.27 15.67 2.57
N HIS A 51 18.78 15.13 3.67
CA HIS A 51 19.60 14.81 4.84
C HIS A 51 19.83 13.31 5.04
N GLU A 52 19.43 12.48 4.08
CA GLU A 52 19.58 11.01 4.12
C GLU A 52 19.02 10.40 5.41
N LYS A 53 17.82 10.83 5.80
CA LYS A 53 17.13 10.38 7.01
C LYS A 53 15.78 9.77 6.68
N THR A 54 15.41 8.78 7.49
CA THR A 54 14.08 8.17 7.47
C THR A 54 13.54 8.12 8.89
N ASP A 55 12.27 8.47 9.05
CA ASP A 55 11.56 8.33 10.32
C ASP A 55 11.02 6.89 10.50
N PRO A 56 11.49 6.12 11.51
CA PRO A 56 10.99 4.78 11.78
C PRO A 56 9.50 4.73 12.13
N ALA A 57 8.88 5.85 12.54
CA ALA A 57 7.45 5.92 12.82
C ALA A 57 6.59 5.59 11.59
N ILE A 58 7.13 5.79 10.37
CA ILE A 58 6.44 5.47 9.11
C ILE A 58 5.98 4.01 9.05
N PHE A 59 6.75 3.06 9.60
CA PHE A 59 6.34 1.65 9.62
C PHE A 59 5.09 1.44 10.48
N ARG A 60 5.01 2.07 11.66
CA ARG A 60 3.83 1.96 12.53
C ARG A 60 2.61 2.59 11.87
N GLU A 61 2.78 3.79 11.29
CA GLU A 61 1.71 4.48 10.56
C GLU A 61 1.18 3.63 9.38
N MET A 62 2.08 3.02 8.59
CA MET A 62 1.69 2.11 7.52
C MET A 62 1.00 0.84 8.04
N GLY A 63 1.47 0.29 9.17
CA GLY A 63 0.87 -0.89 9.80
C GLY A 63 -0.53 -0.64 10.35
N GLU A 64 -0.76 0.51 11.00
CA GLU A 64 -2.09 0.94 11.49
C GLU A 64 -3.12 1.07 10.35
N LEU A 65 -2.66 1.39 9.14
CA LEU A 65 -3.49 1.52 7.95
C LEU A 65 -3.58 0.23 7.12
N GLY A 66 -2.92 -0.86 7.53
CA GLY A 66 -2.90 -2.12 6.78
C GLY A 66 -2.11 -2.06 5.47
N LEU A 67 -1.13 -1.16 5.35
CA LEU A 67 -0.31 -1.04 4.13
C LEU A 67 0.91 -1.98 4.11
N LEU A 68 1.19 -2.68 5.22
CA LEU A 68 2.27 -3.65 5.35
C LEU A 68 1.75 -5.08 5.25
N GLY A 69 2.39 -5.89 4.39
CA GLY A 69 1.94 -7.23 4.04
C GLY A 69 0.49 -7.29 3.54
N PRO A 70 0.07 -6.52 2.51
CA PRO A 70 -1.33 -6.46 2.10
C PRO A 70 -1.95 -7.83 1.78
N THR A 71 -1.17 -8.75 1.24
CA THR A 71 -1.65 -10.09 0.87
C THR A 71 -1.57 -11.12 1.99
N ILE A 72 -1.13 -10.72 3.19
CA ILE A 72 -1.06 -11.60 4.35
C ILE A 72 -2.46 -11.74 4.96
N PRO A 73 -2.91 -12.96 5.30
CA PRO A 73 -4.23 -13.18 5.88
C PRO A 73 -4.47 -12.45 7.21
N GLU A 74 -5.75 -12.15 7.49
CA GLU A 74 -6.20 -11.54 8.75
C GLU A 74 -5.82 -12.36 9.99
N GLU A 75 -5.76 -13.69 9.90
CA GLU A 75 -5.32 -14.56 11.00
C GLU A 75 -3.89 -14.24 11.50
N TYR A 76 -3.08 -13.59 10.67
CA TYR A 76 -1.73 -13.14 11.01
C TYR A 76 -1.59 -11.62 11.13
N GLY A 77 -2.72 -10.90 11.16
CA GLY A 77 -2.78 -9.45 11.32
C GLY A 77 -2.58 -8.65 10.03
N GLY A 78 -2.46 -9.30 8.87
CA GLY A 78 -2.51 -8.61 7.58
C GLY A 78 -3.95 -8.31 7.14
N PRO A 79 -4.17 -7.49 6.09
CA PRO A 79 -5.51 -7.12 5.66
C PRO A 79 -6.14 -8.09 4.65
N GLY A 80 -5.44 -9.17 4.24
CA GLY A 80 -6.01 -10.20 3.35
C GLY A 80 -6.38 -9.71 1.94
N LEU A 81 -5.77 -8.63 1.47
CA LEU A 81 -6.07 -7.99 0.19
C LEU A 81 -5.47 -8.75 -1.01
N ASN A 82 -5.98 -8.44 -2.19
CA ASN A 82 -5.47 -9.01 -3.45
C ASN A 82 -4.19 -8.31 -3.96
N TYR A 83 -3.55 -8.91 -4.97
CA TYR A 83 -2.32 -8.36 -5.57
C TYR A 83 -2.53 -7.04 -6.33
N VAL A 84 -3.73 -6.78 -6.86
CA VAL A 84 -4.05 -5.49 -7.51
C VAL A 84 -4.02 -4.37 -6.47
N SER A 85 -4.65 -4.59 -5.32
CA SER A 85 -4.63 -3.69 -4.18
C SER A 85 -3.20 -3.44 -3.70
N TYR A 86 -2.37 -4.48 -3.59
CA TYR A 86 -0.95 -4.31 -3.27
C TYR A 86 -0.23 -3.42 -4.30
N GLY A 87 -0.44 -3.65 -5.59
CA GLY A 87 0.11 -2.82 -6.66
C GLY A 87 -0.35 -1.35 -6.60
N LEU A 88 -1.62 -1.11 -6.27
CA LEU A 88 -2.18 0.24 -6.11
C LEU A 88 -1.57 0.96 -4.91
N ILE A 89 -1.39 0.28 -3.78
CA ILE A 89 -0.68 0.84 -2.61
C ILE A 89 0.74 1.23 -3.01
N ALA A 90 1.48 0.33 -3.66
CA ALA A 90 2.85 0.60 -4.10
C ALA A 90 2.92 1.81 -5.06
N ARG A 91 1.96 1.91 -6.00
CA ARG A 91 1.86 3.05 -6.92
C ARG A 91 1.65 4.38 -6.20
N GLU A 92 0.80 4.43 -5.18
CA GLU A 92 0.53 5.68 -4.46
C GLU A 92 1.67 6.05 -3.48
N VAL A 93 2.34 5.07 -2.87
CA VAL A 93 3.53 5.32 -2.03
C VAL A 93 4.70 5.83 -2.88
N GLU A 94 4.98 5.18 -4.01
CA GLU A 94 6.07 5.58 -4.90
C GLU A 94 5.80 6.88 -5.66
N ARG A 95 4.53 7.29 -5.77
CA ARG A 95 4.17 8.64 -6.25
C ARG A 95 4.83 9.74 -5.40
N VAL A 96 5.08 9.46 -4.12
CA VAL A 96 5.84 10.35 -3.22
C VAL A 96 7.33 10.09 -3.35
N ASP A 97 7.77 8.87 -3.06
CA ASP A 97 9.19 8.50 -3.11
C ASP A 97 9.43 6.99 -3.21
N SER A 98 10.42 6.61 -4.01
CA SER A 98 10.83 5.21 -4.22
C SER A 98 11.46 4.58 -2.96
N GLY A 99 12.08 5.36 -2.07
CA GLY A 99 12.60 4.89 -0.79
C GLY A 99 11.50 4.44 0.16
N TYR A 100 10.40 5.18 0.25
CA TYR A 100 9.21 4.78 1.02
C TYR A 100 8.61 3.46 0.50
N ARG A 101 8.45 3.35 -0.83
CA ARG A 101 7.97 2.10 -1.43
C ARG A 101 8.97 0.95 -1.23
N SER A 102 10.28 1.22 -1.18
CA SER A 102 11.32 0.21 -0.93
C SER A 102 11.18 -0.42 0.44
N MET A 103 11.02 0.41 1.48
CA MET A 103 10.79 -0.09 2.85
C MET A 103 9.53 -0.95 2.95
N MET A 104 8.43 -0.49 2.36
CA MET A 104 7.18 -1.24 2.32
C MET A 104 7.32 -2.57 1.58
N SER A 105 8.03 -2.59 0.44
CA SER A 105 8.28 -3.81 -0.34
C SER A 105 9.18 -4.80 0.41
N VAL A 106 10.21 -4.34 1.10
CA VAL A 106 11.07 -5.20 1.94
C VAL A 106 10.24 -5.85 3.03
N GLN A 107 9.51 -5.05 3.82
CA GLN A 107 8.67 -5.55 4.90
C GLN A 107 7.66 -6.58 4.39
N SER A 108 6.93 -6.26 3.33
CA SER A 108 5.83 -7.07 2.83
C SER A 108 6.35 -8.32 2.10
N SER A 109 7.13 -8.12 1.03
CA SER A 109 7.45 -9.18 0.08
C SER A 109 8.76 -9.91 0.37
N LEU A 110 9.70 -9.29 1.09
CA LEU A 110 11.00 -9.91 1.38
C LEU A 110 11.11 -10.46 2.81
N VAL A 111 10.22 -10.04 3.71
CA VAL A 111 10.17 -10.52 5.10
C VAL A 111 8.89 -11.28 5.40
N MET A 112 7.73 -10.63 5.30
CA MET A 112 6.45 -11.24 5.69
C MET A 112 6.08 -12.41 4.77
N VAL A 113 6.19 -12.26 3.45
CA VAL A 113 5.88 -13.35 2.50
C VAL A 113 6.73 -14.61 2.75
N PRO A 114 8.07 -14.56 2.85
CA PRO A 114 8.85 -15.77 3.16
C PRO A 114 8.51 -16.42 4.50
N ILE A 115 8.20 -15.64 5.54
CA ILE A 115 7.76 -16.18 6.83
C ILE A 115 6.40 -16.88 6.68
N TYR A 116 5.48 -16.27 5.94
CA TYR A 116 4.15 -16.82 5.70
C TYR A 116 4.17 -18.09 4.85
N GLU A 117 4.96 -18.12 3.77
CA GLU A 117 5.02 -19.26 2.84
C GLU A 117 5.87 -20.41 3.38
N PHE A 118 7.00 -20.10 4.03
CA PHE A 118 8.02 -21.10 4.37
C PHE A 118 8.24 -21.29 5.87
N GLY A 119 7.65 -20.44 6.71
CA GLY A 119 7.77 -20.52 8.16
C GLY A 119 6.88 -21.61 8.78
N THR A 120 7.26 -22.06 9.98
CA THR A 120 6.40 -22.89 10.82
C THR A 120 5.25 -22.06 11.41
N ASP A 121 4.17 -22.71 11.84
CA ASP A 121 3.04 -22.01 12.49
C ASP A 121 3.50 -21.15 13.68
N ALA A 122 4.45 -21.66 14.47
CA ALA A 122 5.05 -20.93 15.58
C ALA A 122 5.81 -19.67 15.12
N GLN A 123 6.49 -19.71 13.97
CA GLN A 123 7.17 -18.53 13.40
C GLN A 123 6.14 -17.53 12.86
N LYS A 124 5.12 -17.99 12.13
CA LYS A 124 4.06 -17.12 11.60
C LYS A 124 3.35 -16.36 12.72
N GLN A 125 2.87 -17.08 13.73
CA GLN A 125 2.17 -16.51 14.89
C GLN A 125 3.05 -15.55 15.72
N LYS A 126 4.36 -15.81 15.80
CA LYS A 126 5.28 -14.95 16.54
C LYS A 126 5.63 -13.65 15.82
N TYR A 127 5.83 -13.70 14.49
CA TYR A 127 6.43 -12.58 13.75
C TYR A 127 5.42 -11.77 12.94
N LEU A 128 4.52 -12.42 12.21
CA LEU A 128 3.65 -11.74 11.24
C LEU A 128 2.76 -10.66 11.88
N PRO A 129 2.11 -10.87 13.05
CA PRO A 129 1.27 -9.83 13.65
C PRO A 129 2.05 -8.56 13.99
N ARG A 130 3.31 -8.71 14.42
CA ARG A 130 4.17 -7.58 14.80
C ARG A 130 4.70 -6.83 13.59
N LEU A 131 5.03 -7.57 12.52
CA LEU A 131 5.48 -7.02 11.24
C LEU A 131 4.33 -6.29 10.52
N ALA A 132 3.13 -6.86 10.53
CA ALA A 132 1.93 -6.24 9.96
C ALA A 132 1.57 -4.94 10.68
N ALA A 133 1.65 -4.91 12.01
CA ALA A 133 1.43 -3.71 12.82
C ALA A 133 2.59 -2.69 12.75
N GLY A 134 3.68 -2.96 12.03
CA GLY A 134 4.86 -2.09 11.98
C GLY A 134 5.59 -1.90 13.31
N THR A 135 5.33 -2.77 14.30
CA THR A 135 5.99 -2.74 15.62
C THR A 135 7.30 -3.53 15.65
N ALA A 136 7.57 -4.28 14.58
CA ALA A 136 8.85 -4.89 14.25
C ALA A 136 9.20 -4.55 12.80
N ILE A 137 10.49 -4.32 12.54
CA ILE A 137 11.11 -3.99 11.24
C ILE A 137 12.32 -4.91 11.08
#